data_AF-A0A7Y3GAR6-F1
#
_entry.id   AF-A0A7Y3GAR6-F1
#
_cell.length_a   1.000
_cell.length_b   1.000
_cell.length_c   1.000
_cell.angle_alpha   90.00
_cell.angle_beta   90.00
_cell.angle_gamma   90.00
#
_symmetry.space_group_name_H-M   'P 1'
#
loop_
_entity.id
_entity.type
_entity.pdbx_description
1 polymer ?
#
loop_
_entity_poly.entity_id
_entity_poly.type
_entity_poly.pdbx_seq_one_letter_code
_entity_poly.pdbx_strand_id
1 'polypeptide(L)'
;LETAVEVASRRGCDIAPIDATDPEELRFIQSFYWADQADRMALLEAAARALPGPAPVERIGAGDFVARETAALPEGVATVLHHSTMWWYVPREEQQRITATLEAAGGRATAQAPLAWLRSEPPNLDCVEIRLRIWPGGEDRLLGRAQHHARWVEWLG
;
A
#
# COMPACT_ATOMS: atom_id res chain seq x y z
N LEU A 1 -15.15 4.01 18.10
CA LEU A 1 -15.96 2.93 17.49
C LEU A 1 -14.98 1.83 17.08
N GLU A 2 -14.94 0.72 17.81
CA GLU A 2 -14.24 -0.49 17.35
C GLU A 2 -15.21 -1.24 16.44
N THR A 3 -15.25 -0.85 15.16
CA THR A 3 -15.95 -1.62 14.13
C THR A 3 -14.95 -2.59 13.55
N ALA A 4 -15.25 -3.89 13.60
CA ALA A 4 -14.44 -4.90 12.94
C ALA A 4 -14.41 -4.63 11.42
N VAL A 5 -13.21 -4.55 10.85
CA VAL A 5 -13.01 -4.38 9.40
C VAL A 5 -12.81 -5.76 8.80
N GLU A 6 -13.68 -6.15 7.87
CA GLU A 6 -13.53 -7.36 7.08
C GLU A 6 -12.90 -7.03 5.72
N VAL A 7 -11.82 -7.73 5.37
CA VAL A 7 -11.18 -7.61 4.07
C VAL A 7 -11.87 -8.57 3.10
N ALA A 8 -12.78 -8.06 2.27
CA ALA A 8 -13.52 -8.87 1.30
C ALA A 8 -12.61 -9.52 0.25
N SER A 9 -11.56 -8.82 -0.20
CA SER A 9 -10.50 -9.37 -1.05
C SER A 9 -9.25 -8.48 -1.01
N ARG A 10 -8.11 -9.02 -1.45
CA ARG A 10 -6.85 -8.27 -1.60
C ARG A 10 -6.08 -8.73 -2.82
N ARG A 11 -5.54 -7.78 -3.57
CA ARG A 11 -4.61 -7.99 -4.70
C ARG A 11 -3.48 -6.98 -4.59
N GLY A 12 -2.35 -7.28 -5.21
CA GLY A 12 -1.23 -6.35 -5.32
C GLY A 12 -0.50 -6.49 -6.65
N CYS A 13 0.41 -5.57 -6.91
CA CYS A 13 1.30 -5.61 -8.06
C CYS A 13 2.72 -5.23 -7.65
N ASP A 14 3.70 -5.81 -8.36
CA ASP A 14 5.09 -5.38 -8.33
C ASP A 14 5.72 -5.70 -9.70
N ILE A 15 6.75 -4.96 -10.12
CA ILE A 15 7.49 -5.27 -11.35
C ILE A 15 8.40 -6.49 -11.20
N ALA A 16 8.81 -6.80 -9.97
CA ALA A 16 9.61 -7.95 -9.58
C ALA A 16 9.11 -8.50 -8.23
N PRO A 17 7.93 -9.15 -8.19
CA PRO A 17 7.38 -9.71 -6.96
C PRO A 17 8.36 -10.71 -6.33
N ILE A 18 8.47 -10.66 -5.00
CA ILE A 18 9.30 -11.57 -4.20
C ILE A 18 8.38 -12.46 -3.35
N ASP A 19 8.57 -13.77 -3.43
CA ASP A 19 7.89 -14.79 -2.65
C ASP A 19 8.63 -15.05 -1.33
N ALA A 20 8.19 -14.39 -0.26
CA ALA A 20 8.75 -14.58 1.08
C ALA A 20 8.51 -15.97 1.69
N THR A 21 7.77 -16.87 1.01
CA THR A 21 7.65 -18.29 1.41
C THR A 21 8.74 -19.17 0.82
N ASP A 22 9.44 -18.71 -0.23
CA ASP A 22 10.63 -19.37 -0.77
C ASP A 22 11.87 -19.04 0.09
N PRO A 23 12.59 -20.04 0.61
CA PRO A 23 13.79 -19.81 1.42
C PRO A 23 14.92 -19.04 0.71
N GLU A 24 15.07 -19.14 -0.60
CA GLU A 24 16.07 -18.39 -1.38
C GLU A 24 15.69 -16.92 -1.53
N GLU A 25 14.43 -16.65 -1.85
CA GLU A 25 13.91 -15.29 -1.97
C GLU A 25 13.81 -14.59 -0.61
N LEU A 26 13.47 -15.33 0.45
CA LEU A 26 13.54 -14.82 1.82
C LEU A 26 14.98 -14.43 2.19
N ARG A 27 15.98 -15.26 1.86
CA ARG A 27 17.40 -14.91 2.06
C ARG A 27 17.80 -13.65 1.30
N PHE A 28 17.28 -13.46 0.10
CA PHE A 28 17.48 -12.23 -0.66
C PHE A 28 16.90 -11.01 0.09
N ILE A 29 15.67 -11.08 0.62
CA ILE A 29 15.09 -10.02 1.46
C ILE A 29 15.96 -9.76 2.71
N GLN A 30 16.43 -10.81 3.37
CA GLN A 30 17.28 -10.71 4.56
C GLN A 30 18.61 -9.99 4.28
N SER A 31 19.13 -10.07 3.04
CA SER A 31 20.38 -9.40 2.65
C SER A 31 20.32 -7.87 2.70
N PHE A 32 19.12 -7.28 2.75
CA PHE A 32 18.93 -5.82 2.89
C PHE A 32 19.02 -5.31 4.33
N TYR A 33 19.20 -6.19 5.31
CA TYR A 33 19.30 -5.83 6.73
C TYR A 33 20.75 -5.83 7.19
N TRP A 34 21.11 -4.84 8.01
CA TRP A 34 22.42 -4.78 8.66
C TRP A 34 22.48 -5.72 9.87
N ALA A 35 23.70 -6.16 10.21
CA ALA A 35 23.94 -7.14 11.27
C ALA A 35 23.49 -6.67 12.66
N ASP A 36 23.40 -5.36 12.90
CA ASP A 36 22.95 -4.75 14.15
C ASP A 36 21.40 -4.63 14.27
N GLN A 37 20.65 -5.04 13.24
CA GLN A 37 19.19 -4.93 13.20
C GLN A 37 18.47 -6.23 13.58
N ALA A 38 18.93 -6.91 14.63
CA ALA A 38 18.41 -8.22 15.05
C ALA A 38 16.89 -8.23 15.27
N ASP A 39 16.32 -7.20 15.91
CA ASP A 39 14.87 -7.10 16.14
C ASP A 39 14.07 -7.09 14.83
N ARG A 40 14.59 -6.40 13.80
CA ARG A 40 13.91 -6.31 12.52
C ARG A 40 14.01 -7.62 11.74
N MET A 41 15.15 -8.30 11.84
CA MET A 41 15.32 -9.64 11.27
C MET A 41 14.34 -10.63 11.90
N ALA A 42 14.21 -10.64 13.23
CA ALA A 42 13.28 -11.49 13.95
C ALA A 42 11.82 -11.23 13.54
N LEU A 43 11.45 -9.95 13.35
CA LEU A 43 10.11 -9.58 12.87
C LEU A 43 9.85 -10.08 11.45
N LEU A 44 10.81 -9.91 10.52
CA LEU A 44 10.70 -10.40 9.15
C LEU A 44 10.50 -11.92 9.12
N GLU A 45 11.32 -12.66 9.85
CA GLU A 45 11.21 -14.13 9.90
C GLU A 45 9.90 -14.60 10.52
N ALA A 46 9.44 -13.93 11.58
CA ALA A 46 8.14 -14.24 12.18
C ALA A 46 6.99 -13.98 11.19
N ALA A 47 7.05 -12.87 10.45
CA ALA A 47 6.07 -12.56 9.41
C ALA A 47 6.08 -13.60 8.29
N ALA A 48 7.26 -13.99 7.79
CA ALA A 48 7.40 -15.01 6.76
C ALA A 48 6.81 -16.36 7.19
N ARG A 49 7.07 -16.79 8.44
CA ARG A 49 6.48 -18.02 9.01
C ARG A 49 4.95 -17.96 9.17
N ALA A 50 4.40 -16.76 9.35
CA ALA A 50 2.96 -16.54 9.51
C ALA A 50 2.22 -16.42 8.18
N LEU A 51 2.93 -16.38 7.03
CA LEU A 51 2.29 -16.30 5.73
C LEU A 51 1.54 -17.61 5.44
N PRO A 52 0.25 -17.54 5.04
CA PRO A 52 -0.50 -18.74 4.64
C PRO A 52 -0.08 -19.28 3.26
N GLY A 53 0.82 -18.57 2.57
CA GLY A 53 1.29 -18.83 1.21
C GLY A 53 1.79 -17.55 0.55
N PRO A 54 2.16 -17.61 -0.74
CA PRO A 54 2.60 -16.44 -1.50
C PRO A 54 1.52 -15.35 -1.50
N ALA A 55 1.93 -14.10 -1.37
CA ALA A 55 1.00 -12.97 -1.46
C ALA A 55 0.41 -12.89 -2.89
N PRO A 56 -0.86 -12.48 -3.06
CA PRO A 56 -1.49 -12.34 -4.37
C PRO A 56 -0.98 -11.07 -5.09
N VAL A 57 0.31 -11.04 -5.41
CA VAL A 57 1.02 -9.94 -6.06
C VAL A 57 1.36 -10.35 -7.48
N GLU A 58 0.79 -9.63 -8.45
CA GLU A 58 1.01 -9.89 -9.86
C GLU A 58 2.24 -9.14 -10.39
N ARG A 59 2.95 -9.74 -11.34
CA ARG A 59 4.06 -9.09 -12.04
C ARG A 59 3.52 -8.11 -13.09
N ILE A 60 3.16 -6.90 -12.67
CA ILE A 60 2.58 -5.85 -13.51
C ILE A 60 2.96 -4.46 -12.99
N GLY A 61 3.05 -3.47 -13.88
CA GLY A 61 3.29 -2.08 -13.51
C GLY A 61 2.12 -1.46 -12.74
N ALA A 62 2.43 -0.56 -11.80
CA ALA A 62 1.45 0.03 -10.90
C ALA A 62 0.32 0.77 -11.63
N GLY A 63 0.59 1.52 -12.70
CA GLY A 63 -0.46 2.23 -13.42
C GLY A 63 -1.40 1.30 -14.20
N ASP A 64 -0.91 0.19 -14.73
CA ASP A 64 -1.77 -0.79 -15.43
C ASP A 64 -2.64 -1.53 -14.42
N PHE A 65 -2.06 -1.89 -13.29
CA PHE A 65 -2.78 -2.46 -12.16
C PHE A 65 -3.89 -1.52 -11.67
N VAL A 66 -3.56 -0.27 -11.37
CA VAL A 66 -4.53 0.73 -10.89
C VAL A 66 -5.64 0.95 -11.92
N ALA A 67 -5.31 1.10 -13.20
CA ALA A 67 -6.31 1.24 -14.25
C ALA A 67 -7.27 0.05 -14.32
N ARG A 68 -6.76 -1.18 -14.20
CA ARG A 68 -7.59 -2.40 -14.18
C ARG A 68 -8.48 -2.46 -12.95
N GLU A 69 -7.91 -2.33 -11.76
CA GLU A 69 -8.63 -2.53 -10.49
C GLU A 69 -9.63 -1.39 -10.19
N THR A 70 -9.48 -0.22 -10.84
CA THR A 70 -10.39 0.94 -10.63
C THR A 70 -11.30 1.22 -11.83
N ALA A 71 -11.30 0.34 -12.84
CA ALA A 71 -12.21 0.44 -13.98
C ALA A 71 -13.68 0.36 -13.53
N ALA A 72 -13.98 -0.51 -12.56
CA ALA A 72 -15.28 -0.64 -11.92
C ALA A 72 -15.08 -0.85 -10.41
N LEU A 73 -15.76 -0.03 -9.59
CA LEU A 73 -15.71 -0.15 -8.13
C LEU A 73 -16.86 -1.07 -7.67
N PRO A 74 -16.58 -2.14 -6.91
CA PRO A 74 -17.61 -3.04 -6.42
C PRO A 74 -18.57 -2.34 -5.44
N GLU A 75 -19.86 -2.60 -5.57
CA GLU A 75 -20.88 -2.13 -4.62
C GLU A 75 -20.82 -2.92 -3.30
N GLY A 76 -21.22 -2.26 -2.21
CA GLY A 76 -21.28 -2.83 -0.87
C GLY A 76 -19.94 -2.89 -0.12
N VAL A 77 -18.83 -2.53 -0.77
CA VAL A 77 -17.49 -2.52 -0.15
C VAL A 77 -16.70 -1.27 -0.54
N ALA A 78 -15.79 -0.86 0.34
CA ALA A 78 -14.83 0.21 0.02
C ALA A 78 -13.62 -0.34 -0.72
N THR A 79 -13.28 0.26 -1.86
CA THR A 79 -12.03 -0.03 -2.56
C THR A 79 -10.92 0.83 -1.97
N VAL A 80 -9.84 0.21 -1.49
CA VAL A 80 -8.68 0.93 -0.95
C VAL A 80 -7.46 0.64 -1.80
N LEU A 81 -6.95 1.65 -2.51
CA LEU A 81 -5.60 1.60 -3.05
C LEU A 81 -4.63 2.05 -1.96
N HIS A 82 -3.73 1.15 -1.57
CA HIS A 82 -2.66 1.45 -0.61
C HIS A 82 -1.28 1.30 -1.25
N HIS A 83 -0.40 2.25 -0.96
CA HIS A 83 1.04 2.10 -1.23
C HIS A 83 1.87 2.79 -0.15
N SER A 84 3.09 2.28 0.03
CA SER A 84 4.02 2.77 1.04
C SER A 84 5.47 2.72 0.55
N THR A 85 6.22 3.79 0.82
CA THR A 85 7.67 3.91 0.53
C THR A 85 8.05 3.43 -0.88
N MET A 86 7.19 3.65 -1.87
CA MET A 86 7.44 3.24 -3.26
C MET A 86 7.37 4.39 -4.25
N TRP A 87 6.66 5.47 -3.91
CA TRP A 87 6.32 6.53 -4.86
C TRP A 87 7.53 7.20 -5.49
N TRP A 88 8.64 7.27 -4.76
CA TRP A 88 9.90 7.86 -5.21
C TRP A 88 10.61 7.02 -6.29
N TYR A 89 10.32 5.72 -6.38
CA TYR A 89 10.89 4.82 -7.38
C TYR A 89 10.07 4.81 -8.68
N VAL A 90 8.84 5.33 -8.67
CA VAL A 90 7.97 5.34 -9.83
C VAL A 90 8.31 6.55 -10.72
N PRO A 91 8.54 6.38 -12.03
CA PRO A 91 8.78 7.49 -12.95
C PRO A 91 7.67 8.55 -12.89
N ARG A 92 8.00 9.82 -13.06
CA ARG A 92 7.02 10.93 -12.93
C ARG A 92 5.81 10.78 -13.84
N GLU A 93 6.00 10.32 -15.07
CA GLU A 93 4.92 10.08 -16.03
C GLU A 93 3.95 9.00 -15.52
N GLU A 94 4.49 7.94 -14.91
CA GLU A 94 3.70 6.87 -14.33
C GLU A 94 2.96 7.34 -13.06
N GLN A 95 3.58 8.17 -12.22
CA GLN A 95 2.91 8.81 -11.08
C GLN A 95 1.71 9.66 -11.54
N GLN A 96 1.88 10.45 -12.60
CA GLN A 96 0.83 11.27 -13.19
C GLN A 96 -0.31 10.40 -13.74
N ARG A 97 0.03 9.31 -14.43
CA ARG A 97 -0.94 8.35 -14.96
C ARG A 97 -1.77 7.69 -13.85
N ILE A 98 -1.12 7.22 -12.78
CA ILE A 98 -1.80 6.64 -11.61
C ILE A 98 -2.73 7.67 -10.98
N THR A 99 -2.23 8.89 -10.75
CA THR A 99 -3.02 9.98 -10.13
C THR A 99 -4.24 10.30 -10.97
N ALA A 100 -4.09 10.53 -12.28
CA ALA A 100 -5.20 10.86 -13.18
C ALA A 100 -6.24 9.72 -13.25
N THR A 101 -5.77 8.48 -13.24
CA THR A 101 -6.64 7.29 -13.22
C THR A 101 -7.48 7.24 -11.95
N LEU A 102 -6.87 7.49 -10.80
CA LEU A 102 -7.56 7.53 -9.51
C LEU A 102 -8.55 8.69 -9.40
N GLU A 103 -8.20 9.89 -9.89
CA GLU A 103 -9.13 11.02 -9.94
C GLU A 103 -10.36 10.69 -10.80
N ALA A 104 -10.15 10.09 -11.97
CA ALA A 104 -11.25 9.68 -12.84
C ALA A 104 -12.14 8.62 -12.18
N ALA A 105 -11.54 7.62 -11.52
CA ALA A 105 -12.27 6.59 -10.78
C ALA A 105 -13.02 7.17 -9.58
N GLY A 106 -12.39 8.08 -8.83
CA GLY A 106 -13.00 8.82 -7.73
C GLY A 106 -14.22 9.63 -8.17
N GLY A 107 -14.20 10.22 -9.37
CA GLY A 107 -15.36 10.89 -9.97
C GLY A 107 -16.56 9.98 -10.26
N ARG A 108 -16.36 8.66 -10.31
CA ARG A 108 -17.43 7.64 -10.46
C ARG A 108 -17.81 6.97 -9.14
N ALA A 109 -17.05 7.20 -8.07
CA ALA A 109 -17.30 6.58 -6.78
C ALA A 109 -18.60 7.08 -6.15
N THR A 110 -19.29 6.19 -5.44
CA THR A 110 -20.56 6.49 -4.78
C THR A 110 -20.47 6.12 -3.30
N ALA A 111 -21.50 6.47 -2.51
CA ALA A 111 -21.59 6.02 -1.12
C ALA A 111 -21.66 4.49 -0.98
N GLN A 112 -22.12 3.77 -2.00
CA GLN A 112 -22.19 2.31 -2.01
C GLN A 112 -20.94 1.64 -2.59
N ALA A 113 -20.12 2.37 -3.34
CA ALA A 113 -18.86 1.91 -3.90
C ALA A 113 -17.78 2.99 -3.74
N PRO A 114 -17.34 3.30 -2.50
CA PRO A 114 -16.38 4.36 -2.26
C PRO A 114 -14.97 3.92 -2.67
N LEU A 115 -14.16 4.90 -3.08
CA LEU A 115 -12.74 4.72 -3.37
C LEU A 115 -11.92 5.47 -2.34
N ALA A 116 -10.90 4.83 -1.79
CA ALA A 116 -9.93 5.41 -0.88
C ALA A 116 -8.53 5.25 -1.45
N TRP A 117 -7.77 6.33 -1.48
CA TRP A 117 -6.35 6.33 -1.78
C TRP A 117 -5.55 6.63 -0.51
N LEU A 118 -5.01 5.57 0.09
CA LEU A 118 -4.23 5.60 1.33
C LEU A 118 -2.75 5.53 1.00
N ARG A 119 -1.99 6.52 1.44
CA ARG A 119 -0.59 6.70 1.07
C ARG A 119 0.24 6.80 2.34
N SER A 120 1.21 5.92 2.49
CA SER A 120 2.21 5.99 3.56
C SER A 120 3.55 6.31 2.93
N GLU A 121 3.74 7.56 2.53
CA GLU A 121 4.89 7.98 1.73
C GLU A 121 5.69 9.09 2.44
N PRO A 122 7.03 9.08 2.33
CA PRO A 122 7.85 10.13 2.88
C PRO A 122 7.71 11.41 2.03
N PRO A 123 7.32 12.56 2.61
CA PRO A 123 7.44 13.85 1.91
C PRO A 123 8.89 14.32 1.84
N ASN A 124 9.73 13.82 2.75
CA ASN A 124 11.15 14.11 2.90
C ASN A 124 11.84 12.95 3.66
N LEU A 125 13.12 13.09 4.01
CA LEU A 125 13.87 12.04 4.70
C LEU A 125 13.55 11.92 6.20
N ASP A 126 12.78 12.84 6.79
CA ASP A 126 12.60 12.92 8.25
C ASP A 126 11.48 12.00 8.75
N CYS A 127 10.41 11.82 7.96
CA CYS A 127 9.25 11.03 8.36
C CYS A 127 8.48 10.45 7.18
N VAL A 128 7.51 9.59 7.48
CA VAL A 128 6.46 9.12 6.56
C VAL A 128 5.16 9.83 6.90
N GLU A 129 4.48 10.41 5.91
CA GLU A 129 3.11 10.89 6.08
C GLU A 129 2.10 9.79 5.71
N ILE A 130 1.09 9.62 6.55
CA ILE A 130 -0.06 8.77 6.26
C ILE A 130 -1.19 9.69 5.79
N ARG A 131 -1.46 9.70 4.49
CA ARG A 131 -2.49 10.55 3.86
C ARG A 131 -3.61 9.71 3.28
N LEU A 132 -4.84 10.16 3.44
CA LEU A 132 -6.02 9.50 2.92
C LEU A 132 -6.85 10.49 2.11
N ARG A 133 -7.10 10.13 0.84
CA ARG A 133 -8.15 10.76 0.02
C ARG A 133 -9.30 9.78 -0.17
N ILE A 134 -10.53 10.22 0.06
CA ILE A 134 -11.73 9.37 -0.09
C ILE A 134 -12.71 10.01 -1.06
N TRP A 135 -13.29 9.21 -1.94
CA TRP A 135 -14.41 9.57 -2.78
C TRP A 135 -15.66 8.74 -2.45
N PRO A 136 -16.87 9.32 -2.55
CA PRO A 136 -17.17 10.70 -2.98
C PRO A 136 -16.72 11.76 -1.95
N GLY A 137 -16.41 12.97 -2.41
CA GLY A 137 -15.94 14.09 -1.58
C GLY A 137 -14.55 14.59 -1.95
N GLY A 138 -13.59 13.67 -2.15
CA GLY A 138 -12.25 13.97 -2.64
C GLY A 138 -11.34 14.71 -1.64
N GLU A 139 -11.76 14.85 -0.38
CA GLU A 139 -10.95 15.51 0.65
C GLU A 139 -9.68 14.71 0.93
N ASP A 140 -8.53 15.39 0.91
CA ASP A 140 -7.22 14.81 1.20
C ASP A 140 -6.77 15.17 2.62
N ARG A 141 -6.71 14.17 3.49
CA ARG A 141 -6.45 14.36 4.91
C ARG A 141 -5.11 13.73 5.30
N LEU A 142 -4.30 14.48 6.04
CA LEU A 142 -3.16 13.93 6.76
C LEU A 142 -3.69 13.26 8.04
N LEU A 143 -3.56 11.94 8.12
CA LEU A 143 -4.04 11.15 9.26
C LEU A 143 -2.98 11.05 10.37
N GLY A 144 -1.71 11.03 10.00
CA GLY A 144 -0.63 10.82 10.95
C GLY A 144 0.75 10.88 10.31
N ARG A 145 1.76 10.79 11.17
CA ARG A 145 3.16 10.63 10.79
C ARG A 145 3.71 9.33 11.35
N ALA A 146 4.68 8.74 10.67
CA ALA A 146 5.32 7.51 11.09
C ALA A 146 6.82 7.56 10.85
N GLN A 147 7.54 6.67 11.53
CA GLN A 147 8.91 6.33 11.18
C GLN A 147 8.94 5.51 9.88
N HIS A 148 10.04 5.58 9.11
CA HIS A 148 10.19 4.85 7.82
C HIS A 148 9.98 3.32 7.88
N HIS A 149 10.09 2.72 9.06
CA HIS A 149 9.84 1.30 9.30
C HIS A 149 8.67 1.10 10.29
N ALA A 150 7.79 2.08 10.41
CA ALA A 150 6.57 2.07 11.20
C ALA A 150 6.74 1.66 12.67
N ARG A 151 7.93 1.89 13.28
CA ARG A 151 8.18 1.62 14.70
C ARG A 151 7.29 2.46 15.63
N TRP A 152 6.88 3.63 15.16
CA TRP A 152 5.89 4.47 15.80
C TRP A 152 4.99 5.08 14.74
N VAL A 153 3.76 5.38 15.14
CA VAL A 153 2.80 6.18 14.39
C VAL A 153 2.21 7.21 15.35
N GLU A 154 2.29 8.47 14.96
CA GLU A 154 1.65 9.61 15.62
C GLU A 154 0.40 9.98 14.82
N TRP A 155 -0.78 9.73 15.39
CA TRP A 155 -2.06 10.09 14.78
C TRP A 155 -2.40 11.55 15.08
N LEU A 156 -2.92 12.27 14.08
CA LEU A 156 -3.23 13.70 14.18
C LEU A 156 -4.74 13.98 14.35
N GLY A 157 -5.49 13.01 14.88
CA GLY A 157 -6.94 13.08 15.07
C GLY A 157 -7.42 12.37 16.33
#